data_AF-A0A6P0KEE6-F1
#
_entry.id   AF-A0A6P0KEE6-F1
#
_cell.length_a   1.000
_cell.length_b   1.000
_cell.length_c   1.000
_cell.angle_alpha   90.00
_cell.angle_beta   90.00
_cell.angle_gamma   90.00
#
_symmetry.space_group_name_H-M   'P 1'
#
loop_
_entity.id
_entity.type
_entity.pdbx_description
1 polymer ?
#
loop_
_entity_poly.entity_id
_entity_poly.type
_entity_poly.pdbx_seq_one_letter_code
_entity_poly.pdbx_strand_id
1 'polypeptide(L)'
;SPEDYNLAVEKYKSARQVYNQLSNFYQDLAASFSGVDTLISTSHRDRALATAQQRDLATYRLALVHRAQNTPDLAVPLLIQIIRSQQPTRDLGEDAYRQLYELGFVDSPYPDSADSEPVSSN
;
A
#
# COMPACT_ATOMS: atom_id res chain seq x y z
N SER A 1 23.41 -3.25 9.03
CA SER A 1 24.37 -3.95 8.16
C SER A 1 23.61 -4.55 6.96
N PRO A 2 24.28 -5.09 5.93
CA PRO A 2 23.60 -5.84 4.86
C PRO A 2 22.74 -7.01 5.36
N GLU A 3 23.15 -7.66 6.45
CA GLU A 3 22.39 -8.75 7.08
C GLU A 3 21.07 -8.27 7.67
N ASP A 4 21.05 -7.09 8.32
CA ASP A 4 19.82 -6.49 8.86
C ASP A 4 18.80 -6.20 7.75
N TYR A 5 19.27 -5.76 6.58
CA TYR A 5 18.40 -5.52 5.43
C TYR A 5 17.84 -6.81 4.87
N ASN A 6 18.64 -7.87 4.74
CA ASN A 6 18.14 -9.16 4.27
C ASN A 6 17.09 -9.73 5.23
N LEU A 7 17.31 -9.62 6.54
CA LEU A 7 16.31 -10.02 7.53
C LEU A 7 15.04 -9.17 7.44
N ALA A 8 15.16 -7.86 7.21
CA ALA A 8 14.02 -6.97 7.01
C ALA A 8 13.22 -7.34 5.74
N VAL A 9 13.91 -7.65 4.64
CA VAL A 9 13.29 -8.12 3.39
C VAL A 9 12.42 -9.34 3.66
N GLU A 10 12.96 -10.37 4.30
CA GLU A 10 12.22 -11.61 4.56
C GLU A 10 11.05 -11.39 5.52
N LYS A 11 11.22 -10.56 6.56
CA LYS A 11 10.12 -10.19 7.46
C LYS A 11 8.99 -9.49 6.75
N TYR A 12 9.28 -8.49 5.90
CA TYR A 12 8.23 -7.74 5.21
C TYR A 12 7.57 -8.54 4.08
N LYS A 13 8.32 -9.41 3.38
CA LYS A 13 7.73 -10.37 2.43
C LYS A 13 6.72 -11.29 3.13
N SER A 14 7.13 -11.89 4.25
CA SER A 14 6.27 -12.79 5.03
C SER A 14 5.05 -12.04 5.59
N ALA A 15 5.25 -10.87 6.21
CA ALA A 15 4.16 -10.05 6.73
C ALA A 15 3.13 -9.71 5.65
N ARG A 16 3.57 -9.28 4.47
CA ARG A 16 2.68 -9.00 3.34
C ARG A 16 1.88 -10.24 2.91
N GLN A 17 2.52 -11.40 2.83
CA GLN A 17 1.83 -12.65 2.46
C GLN A 17 0.76 -13.02 3.50
N VAL A 18 1.10 -12.96 4.79
CA VAL A 18 0.18 -13.25 5.90
C VAL A 18 -1.00 -12.29 5.90
N TYR A 19 -0.76 -10.97 5.79
CA TYR A 19 -1.85 -9.99 5.76
C TYR A 19 -2.73 -10.12 4.52
N ASN A 20 -2.15 -10.47 3.37
CA ASN A 20 -2.96 -10.74 2.17
C ASN A 20 -3.90 -11.93 2.39
N GLN A 21 -3.38 -13.03 2.94
CA GLN A 21 -4.17 -14.21 3.23
C GLN A 21 -5.28 -13.93 4.25
N LEU A 22 -4.96 -13.20 5.33
CA LEU A 22 -5.93 -12.85 6.35
C LEU A 22 -7.01 -11.90 5.82
N SER A 23 -6.66 -10.95 4.96
CA SER A 23 -7.65 -10.07 4.30
C SER A 23 -8.62 -10.88 3.45
N ASN A 24 -8.12 -11.84 2.67
CA ASN A 24 -8.95 -12.74 1.87
C ASN A 24 -9.88 -13.59 2.76
N PHE A 25 -9.40 -14.13 3.88
CA PHE A 25 -10.26 -14.88 4.80
C PHE A 25 -11.38 -14.03 5.40
N TYR A 26 -11.12 -12.76 5.73
CA TYR A 26 -12.19 -11.86 6.16
C TYR A 26 -13.18 -11.54 5.04
N GLN A 27 -12.74 -11.48 3.78
CA GLN A 27 -13.66 -11.35 2.63
C GLN A 27 -14.55 -12.59 2.48
N ASP A 28 -13.97 -13.79 2.62
CA ASP A 28 -14.73 -15.06 2.55
C ASP A 28 -15.78 -15.16 3.67
N LEU A 29 -15.42 -14.74 4.89
CA LEU A 29 -16.37 -14.64 6.00
C LEU A 29 -17.46 -13.61 5.70
N ALA A 30 -17.09 -12.41 5.24
CA ALA A 30 -18.07 -11.38 4.89
C ALA A 30 -19.08 -11.86 3.84
N ALA A 31 -18.61 -12.60 2.82
CA ALA A 31 -19.46 -13.20 1.79
C ALA A 31 -20.42 -14.24 2.38
N SER A 32 -19.92 -15.11 3.26
CA SER A 32 -20.71 -16.16 3.92
C SER A 32 -21.87 -15.60 4.76
N PHE A 33 -21.72 -14.40 5.31
CA PHE A 33 -22.77 -13.74 6.11
C PHE A 33 -23.64 -12.75 5.32
N SER A 34 -23.35 -12.46 4.05
CA SER A 34 -23.97 -11.34 3.29
C SER A 34 -25.49 -11.41 3.12
N GLY A 35 -26.09 -12.62 3.19
CA GLY A 35 -27.54 -12.84 3.19
C GLY A 35 -28.08 -13.43 4.48
N VAL A 36 -27.24 -13.56 5.51
CA VAL A 36 -27.59 -14.17 6.81
C VAL A 36 -27.63 -13.10 7.89
N ASP A 37 -26.56 -12.34 8.02
CA ASP A 37 -26.42 -11.26 9.00
C ASP A 37 -25.56 -10.14 8.41
N THR A 38 -26.20 -9.01 8.12
CA THR A 38 -25.56 -7.86 7.48
C THR A 38 -24.58 -7.13 8.41
N LEU A 39 -24.79 -7.19 9.73
CA LEU A 39 -23.88 -6.58 10.71
C LEU A 39 -22.60 -7.40 10.82
N ILE A 40 -22.70 -8.73 10.90
CA ILE A 40 -21.53 -9.62 10.90
C ILE A 40 -20.79 -9.50 9.57
N SER A 41 -21.51 -9.50 8.45
CA SER A 41 -20.92 -9.31 7.11
C SER A 41 -20.14 -7.99 7.03
N THR A 42 -20.70 -6.89 7.53
CA THR A 42 -20.03 -5.58 7.55
C THR A 42 -18.79 -5.57 8.43
N SER A 43 -18.87 -6.13 9.65
CA SER A 43 -17.73 -6.26 10.56
C SER A 43 -16.54 -7.01 9.92
N HIS A 44 -16.81 -8.06 9.14
CA HIS A 44 -15.78 -8.76 8.40
C HIS A 44 -15.21 -7.96 7.22
N ARG A 45 -16.03 -7.17 6.50
CA ARG A 45 -15.52 -6.25 5.47
C ARG A 45 -14.56 -5.21 6.06
N ASP A 46 -14.90 -4.66 7.22
CA ASP A 46 -14.05 -3.68 7.90
C ASP A 46 -12.70 -4.30 8.31
N ARG A 47 -12.73 -5.54 8.80
CA ARG A 47 -11.50 -6.30 9.12
C ARG A 47 -10.68 -6.64 7.88
N ALA A 48 -11.32 -6.98 6.76
CA ALA A 48 -10.64 -7.22 5.50
C ALA A 48 -9.89 -5.97 5.03
N LEU A 49 -10.55 -4.80 5.10
CA LEU A 49 -9.97 -3.50 4.76
C LEU A 49 -8.79 -3.15 5.69
N ALA A 50 -8.98 -3.24 7.01
CA ALA A 50 -7.91 -2.95 7.97
C ALA A 50 -6.70 -3.86 7.77
N THR A 51 -6.93 -5.14 7.45
CA THR A 51 -5.85 -6.09 7.18
C THR A 51 -5.14 -5.80 5.86
N ALA A 52 -5.88 -5.41 4.81
CA ALA A 52 -5.31 -4.97 3.54
C ALA A 52 -4.42 -3.71 3.72
N GLN A 53 -4.80 -2.79 4.60
CA GLN A 53 -3.95 -1.64 4.94
C GLN A 53 -2.63 -2.07 5.61
N GLN A 54 -2.64 -3.08 6.48
CA GLN A 54 -1.40 -3.63 7.06
C GLN A 54 -0.53 -4.32 6.01
N ARG A 55 -1.14 -5.03 5.05
CA ARG A 55 -0.43 -5.58 3.88
C ARG A 55 0.27 -4.47 3.09
N ASP A 56 -0.42 -3.37 2.83
CA ASP A 56 0.11 -2.26 2.03
C ASP A 56 1.23 -1.54 2.78
N LEU A 57 1.11 -1.36 4.10
CA LEU A 57 2.19 -0.81 4.94
C LEU A 57 3.44 -1.71 4.93
N ALA A 58 3.27 -3.03 5.03
CA ALA A 58 4.39 -3.97 4.91
C ALA A 58 5.03 -3.92 3.50
N THR A 59 4.20 -3.75 2.47
CA THR A 59 4.65 -3.57 1.08
C THR A 59 5.50 -2.31 0.95
N TYR A 60 5.07 -1.21 1.55
CA TYR A 60 5.79 0.07 1.54
C TYR A 60 7.14 -0.05 2.22
N ARG A 61 7.17 -0.64 3.43
CA ARG A 61 8.42 -0.86 4.16
C ARG A 61 9.39 -1.75 3.39
N LEU A 62 8.89 -2.77 2.68
CA LEU A 62 9.74 -3.58 1.81
C LEU A 62 10.35 -2.75 0.67
N ALA A 63 9.57 -1.87 0.04
CA ALA A 63 10.08 -0.99 -1.00
C ALA A 63 11.20 -0.08 -0.47
N LEU A 64 11.03 0.51 0.71
CA LEU A 64 12.06 1.34 1.35
C LEU A 64 13.34 0.57 1.65
N VAL A 65 13.24 -0.69 2.08
CA VAL A 65 14.41 -1.55 2.31
C VAL A 65 15.15 -1.80 0.99
N HIS A 66 14.44 -2.10 -0.10
CA HIS A 66 15.05 -2.28 -1.42
C HIS A 66 15.74 -1.00 -1.93
N ARG A 67 15.15 0.18 -1.69
CA ARG A 67 15.80 1.47 -1.98
C ARG A 67 17.09 1.62 -1.18
N ALA A 68 17.06 1.36 0.13
CA ALA A 68 18.24 1.44 0.99
C ALA A 68 19.35 0.44 0.62
N GLN A 69 19.00 -0.65 -0.06
CA GLN A 69 19.94 -1.61 -0.63
C GLN A 69 20.43 -1.26 -2.05
N ASN A 70 20.08 -0.09 -2.59
CA ASN A 70 20.35 0.30 -3.98
C ASN A 70 19.78 -0.69 -5.02
N THR A 71 18.59 -1.24 -4.75
CA THR A 71 17.87 -2.15 -5.65
C THR A 71 16.51 -1.56 -6.08
N PRO A 72 16.49 -0.40 -6.75
CA PRO A 72 15.25 0.32 -7.06
C PRO A 72 14.30 -0.48 -7.97
N ASP A 73 14.83 -1.35 -8.84
CA ASP A 73 14.03 -2.22 -9.72
C ASP A 73 13.07 -3.14 -8.95
N LEU A 74 13.42 -3.49 -7.70
CA LEU A 74 12.55 -4.26 -6.80
C LEU A 74 11.61 -3.35 -5.99
N ALA A 75 11.95 -2.09 -5.76
CA ALA A 75 11.13 -1.14 -5.04
C ALA A 75 9.98 -0.60 -5.90
N VAL A 76 10.24 -0.24 -7.16
CA VAL A 76 9.27 0.33 -8.10
C VAL A 76 7.96 -0.47 -8.20
N PRO A 77 7.97 -1.79 -8.49
CA PRO A 77 6.72 -2.55 -8.60
C PRO A 77 5.92 -2.59 -7.29
N LEU A 78 6.59 -2.52 -6.13
CA LEU A 78 5.94 -2.50 -4.83
C LEU A 78 5.26 -1.15 -4.56
N LEU A 79 5.89 -0.04 -4.95
CA LEU A 79 5.31 1.30 -4.85
C LEU A 79 4.09 1.45 -5.77
N ILE A 80 4.16 0.94 -7.01
CA ILE A 80 3.01 0.90 -7.93
C ILE A 80 1.88 0.04 -7.36
N GLN A 81 2.20 -1.09 -6.72
CA GLN A 81 1.19 -1.92 -6.08
C GLN A 81 0.43 -1.15 -4.98
N ILE A 82 1.12 -0.32 -4.21
CA ILE A 82 0.49 0.50 -3.16
C ILE A 82 -0.45 1.52 -3.78
N ILE A 83 -0.04 2.26 -4.82
CA ILE A 83 -0.90 3.25 -5.50
C ILE A 83 -2.15 2.62 -6.14
N ARG A 84 -2.05 1.36 -6.58
CA ARG A 84 -3.21 0.62 -7.11
C ARG A 84 -4.16 0.15 -6.02
N SER A 85 -3.62 -0.17 -4.85
CA SER A 85 -4.39 -0.68 -3.71
C SER A 85 -5.01 0.45 -2.88
N GLN A 86 -4.18 1.42 -2.54
CA GLN A 86 -4.53 2.68 -1.90
C GLN A 86 -4.62 3.71 -3.00
N GLN A 87 -5.81 4.26 -3.24
CA GLN A 87 -5.99 5.37 -4.18
C GLN A 87 -4.87 6.41 -3.98
N PRO A 88 -4.33 7.03 -5.05
CA PRO A 88 -3.18 7.92 -4.95
C PRO A 88 -3.38 9.09 -3.99
N THR A 89 -4.64 9.46 -3.71
CA THR A 89 -5.08 10.54 -2.79
C THR A 89 -5.23 10.09 -1.33
N ARG A 90 -4.52 9.04 -0.92
CA ARG A 90 -4.46 8.54 0.46
C ARG A 90 -3.01 8.63 0.90
N ASP A 91 -2.75 8.93 2.16
CA ASP A 91 -1.40 9.18 2.71
C ASP A 91 -0.34 8.19 2.19
N LEU A 92 -0.62 6.87 2.27
CA LEU A 92 0.33 5.85 1.81
C LEU A 92 0.51 5.81 0.29
N GLY A 93 -0.54 6.15 -0.47
CA GLY A 93 -0.48 6.31 -1.93
C GLY A 93 0.34 7.53 -2.33
N GLU A 94 0.18 8.65 -1.63
CA GLU A 94 0.98 9.86 -1.83
C GLU A 94 2.45 9.60 -1.53
N ASP A 95 2.74 8.96 -0.40
CA ASP A 95 4.09 8.58 -0.02
C ASP A 95 4.71 7.66 -1.07
N ALA A 96 3.98 6.63 -1.52
CA ALA A 96 4.47 5.74 -2.56
C ALA A 96 4.76 6.49 -3.88
N TYR A 97 3.94 7.46 -4.25
CA TYR A 97 4.19 8.29 -5.44
C TYR A 97 5.42 9.18 -5.27
N ARG A 98 5.58 9.85 -4.11
CA ARG A 98 6.79 10.65 -3.81
C ARG A 98 8.05 9.80 -3.90
N GLN A 99 8.01 8.56 -3.40
CA GLN A 99 9.14 7.63 -3.52
C GLN A 99 9.46 7.27 -4.99
N LEU A 100 8.46 7.12 -5.86
CA LEU A 100 8.68 6.90 -7.29
C LEU A 100 9.32 8.12 -7.97
N TYR A 101 8.90 9.33 -7.58
CA TYR A 101 9.49 10.58 -8.08
C TYR A 101 10.95 10.74 -7.64
N GLU A 102 11.27 10.47 -6.37
CA GLU A 102 12.65 10.50 -5.86
C GLU A 102 13.56 9.46 -6.55
N LEU A 103 13.00 8.36 -7.05
CA LEU A 103 13.73 7.35 -7.82
C LEU A 103 13.93 7.74 -9.29
N GLY A 104 13.31 8.84 -9.75
CA GLY A 104 13.28 9.23 -11.16
C GLY A 104 12.44 8.28 -12.04
N PHE A 105 11.52 7.52 -11.44
CA PHE A 105 10.64 6.63 -12.21
C PHE A 105 9.47 7.39 -12.84
N VAL A 106 9.06 8.52 -12.23
CA VAL A 106 8.08 9.46 -12.77
C VAL A 106 8.68 10.85 -12.82
N ASP A 107 8.28 11.64 -13.82
CA ASP A 107 8.88 12.95 -14.10
C ASP A 107 8.18 14.12 -13.41
N SER A 108 6.96 13.93 -12.91
CA SER A 108 6.16 14.98 -12.28
C SER A 108 6.05 14.74 -10.77
N PRO A 109 6.26 15.77 -9.93
CA PRO A 109 6.05 15.64 -8.49
C PRO A 109 4.55 15.48 -8.18
N TYR A 110 4.25 14.93 -6.99
CA TYR A 110 2.87 14.91 -6.51
C TYR A 110 2.41 16.35 -6.28
N PRO A 111 1.21 16.75 -6.72
CA PRO A 111 0.74 18.13 -6.57
C PRO A 111 0.65 18.51 -5.08
N ASP A 112 1.33 19.59 -4.70
CA ASP A 112 1.13 20.17 -3.39
C ASP A 112 -0.28 20.73 -3.31
N SER A 113 -0.95 20.56 -2.17
CA SER A 113 -2.35 20.99 -1.97
C SER A 113 -2.55 22.50 -2.19
N ALA A 114 -1.46 23.27 -2.21
CA ALA A 114 -1.43 24.70 -2.47
C ALA A 114 -1.55 25.07 -3.96
N ASP A 115 -1.21 24.19 -4.90
CA ASP A 115 -1.27 24.45 -6.34
C ASP A 115 -2.62 24.06 -6.98
N SER A 116 -3.56 23.58 -6.17
CA SER A 116 -4.94 23.26 -6.59
C SER A 116 -5.89 24.45 -6.43
N GLU A 117 -5.45 25.67 -6.75
CA GLU A 117 -6.39 26.78 -6.95
C GLU A 117 -7.13 26.56 -8.27
N PRO A 118 -8.48 26.57 -8.28
CA PRO A 118 -9.22 26.51 -9.53
C PRO A 118 -8.94 27.81 -10.29
N VAL A 119 -8.27 27.69 -11.44
CA VAL A 119 -8.19 28.77 -12.43
C VAL A 119 -9.60 29.20 -12.83
N SER A 120 -10.12 30.22 -12.16
CA SER A 120 -11.32 30.93 -12.58
C SER A 120 -11.00 31.57 -13.92
N SER A 121 -11.58 31.01 -14.97
CA SER A 121 -11.53 31.60 -16.30
C SER A 121 -12.50 32.79 -16.34
N ASN A 122 -11.96 33.97 -16.66
CA ASN A 122 -12.71 35.20 -16.99
C ASN A 122 -13.41 35.09 -18.35
#